data_AF-A0A3D1M853-F1
#
_entry.id   AF-A0A3D1M853-F1
#
_cell.length_a   1.000
_cell.length_b   1.000
_cell.length_c   1.000
_cell.angle_alpha   90.00
_cell.angle_beta   90.00
_cell.angle_gamma   90.00
#
_symmetry.space_group_name_H-M   'P 1'
#
loop_
_entity.id
_entity.type
_entity.pdbx_description
1 polymer ?
#
loop_
_entity_poly.entity_id
_entity_poly.type
_entity_poly.pdbx_seq_one_letter_code
_entity_poly.pdbx_strand_id
1 'polypeptide(L)'
;MGILKRFKDIMSANINALLDKAEDPEKMIDQYLRDMESDLGKVKAETAAVMADAEKAKRDLAECDAQIAKMQAYAEKALLAGNEADARSFLSKKTELAKSRETLQKTADATAENA
;
A
#
# COMPACT_ATOMS: atom_id res chain seq x y z
N MET A 1 -0.12 -5.40 10.82
CA MET A 1 -0.52 -6.82 10.88
C MET A 1 -0.74 -7.29 9.44
N GLY A 2 0.28 -7.84 8.77
CA GLY A 2 0.20 -8.16 7.34
C GLY A 2 -0.80 -9.28 7.01
N ILE A 3 -1.25 -9.32 5.76
CA ILE A 3 -2.26 -10.27 5.24
C ILE A 3 -1.88 -11.73 5.52
N LEU A 4 -0.62 -12.10 5.27
CA LEU A 4 -0.12 -13.47 5.50
C LEU A 4 -0.21 -13.90 6.96
N LYS A 5 0.04 -12.98 7.91
CA LYS A 5 -0.09 -13.29 9.34
C LYS A 5 -1.55 -13.55 9.71
N ARG A 6 -2.47 -12.71 9.21
CA ARG A 6 -3.91 -12.88 9.44
C ARG A 6 -4.43 -14.19 8.85
N PHE A 7 -3.97 -14.56 7.65
CA PHE A 7 -4.28 -15.86 7.04
C PHE A 7 -3.85 -17.01 7.95
N LYS A 8 -2.60 -17.01 8.42
CA LYS A 8 -2.10 -18.04 9.34
C LYS A 8 -2.93 -18.12 10.63
N ASP A 9 -3.23 -16.98 11.23
CA ASP A 9 -4.00 -16.90 12.47
C ASP A 9 -5.41 -17.50 12.28
N ILE A 10 -6.12 -17.15 11.18
CA ILE A 10 -7.45 -17.68 10.85
C ILE A 10 -7.42 -19.20 10.62
N MET A 11 -6.47 -19.71 9.83
CA MET A 11 -6.40 -21.15 9.54
C MET A 11 -6.08 -21.96 10.80
N SER A 12 -5.18 -21.46 11.66
CA SER A 12 -4.83 -22.13 12.92
C SER A 12 -6.01 -22.22 13.91
N ALA A 13 -6.92 -21.24 13.90
CA ALA A 13 -8.10 -21.23 14.77
C ALA A 13 -9.17 -22.26 14.33
N ASN A 14 -9.25 -22.58 13.04
CA ASN A 14 -10.28 -23.46 12.48
C ASN A 14 -9.89 -24.95 12.47
N ILE A 15 -8.59 -25.29 12.53
CA ILE A 15 -8.11 -26.68 12.54
C ILE A 15 -8.66 -27.48 13.72
N ASN A 16 -8.66 -26.89 14.92
CA ASN A 16 -9.14 -27.57 16.13
C ASN A 16 -10.65 -27.91 16.02
N ALA A 17 -11.45 -27.02 15.44
CA ALA A 17 -12.89 -27.24 15.27
C ALA A 17 -13.24 -28.28 14.17
N LEU A 18 -12.36 -28.43 13.17
CA LEU A 18 -12.49 -29.45 12.12
C LEU A 18 -12.21 -30.86 12.64
N LEU A 19 -11.22 -30.99 13.52
CA LEU A 19 -10.84 -32.26 14.15
C LEU A 19 -11.94 -32.84 15.05
N ASP A 20 -12.65 -31.99 15.80
CA ASP A 20 -13.69 -32.41 16.74
C ASP A 20 -14.94 -33.04 16.09
N LYS A 21 -15.12 -32.88 14.77
CA LYS A 21 -16.33 -33.32 14.03
C LYS A 21 -16.04 -34.33 12.92
N ALA A 22 -14.81 -34.85 12.87
CA ALA A 22 -14.36 -35.65 11.75
C ALA A 22 -14.70 -37.15 11.89
N GLU A 23 -15.35 -37.72 10.87
CA GLU A 23 -15.67 -39.15 10.78
C GLU A 23 -14.45 -39.98 10.34
N ASP A 24 -13.61 -39.42 9.45
CA ASP A 24 -12.28 -39.93 9.07
C ASP A 24 -11.27 -38.76 9.15
N PRO A 25 -10.70 -38.48 10.33
CA PRO A 25 -9.88 -37.29 10.59
C PRO A 25 -8.61 -37.24 9.76
N GLU A 26 -8.02 -38.38 9.42
CA GLU A 26 -6.77 -38.44 8.65
C GLU A 26 -6.99 -37.95 7.21
N LYS A 27 -8.01 -38.49 6.51
CA LYS A 27 -8.31 -38.06 5.13
C LYS A 27 -8.82 -36.62 5.05
N MET A 28 -9.61 -36.18 6.03
CA MET A 28 -10.10 -34.80 6.04
C MET A 28 -8.99 -33.79 6.30
N ILE A 29 -8.03 -34.11 7.18
CA ILE A 29 -6.85 -33.26 7.39
C ILE A 29 -6.00 -33.19 6.13
N ASP A 30 -5.77 -34.31 5.44
CA ASP A 30 -5.00 -34.33 4.20
C ASP A 30 -5.63 -33.44 3.12
N GLN A 31 -6.95 -33.52 2.96
CA GLN A 31 -7.66 -32.66 2.00
C GLN A 31 -7.61 -31.19 2.43
N TYR A 32 -7.84 -30.91 3.71
CA TYR A 32 -7.78 -29.56 4.26
C TYR A 32 -6.39 -28.94 4.11
N LEU A 33 -5.31 -29.72 4.30
CA LEU A 33 -3.95 -29.27 4.11
C LEU A 33 -3.68 -28.90 2.64
N ARG A 34 -4.16 -29.69 1.68
CA ARG A 34 -4.05 -29.37 0.24
C ARG A 34 -4.79 -28.09 -0.11
N ASP A 35 -5.99 -27.91 0.42
CA ASP A 35 -6.79 -26.71 0.20
C ASP A 35 -6.10 -25.48 0.83
N MET A 36 -5.54 -25.63 2.04
CA MET A 36 -4.71 -24.62 2.69
C MET A 36 -3.48 -24.23 1.89
N GLU A 37 -2.76 -25.19 1.30
CA GLU A 37 -1.59 -24.93 0.46
C GLU A 37 -1.96 -24.15 -0.80
N SER A 38 -3.10 -24.52 -1.42
CA SER A 38 -3.65 -23.81 -2.58
C SER A 38 -4.03 -22.37 -2.23
N ASP A 39 -4.76 -22.17 -1.13
CA ASP A 39 -5.18 -20.85 -0.67
C ASP A 39 -4.00 -19.99 -0.21
N LEU A 40 -3.00 -20.59 0.45
CA LEU A 40 -1.74 -19.90 0.77
C LEU A 40 -1.03 -19.42 -0.50
N GLY A 41 -1.05 -20.22 -1.57
CA GLY A 41 -0.53 -19.81 -2.88
C GLY A 41 -1.21 -18.56 -3.43
N LYS A 42 -2.55 -18.52 -3.38
CA LYS A 42 -3.35 -17.36 -3.83
C LYS A 42 -3.06 -16.12 -2.97
N VAL A 43 -3.11 -16.28 -1.65
CA VAL A 43 -2.85 -15.17 -0.71
C VAL A 43 -1.43 -14.63 -0.86
N LYS A 44 -0.43 -15.47 -1.14
CA LYS A 44 0.93 -15.00 -1.44
C LYS A 44 0.98 -14.16 -2.72
N ALA A 45 0.28 -14.59 -3.78
CA ALA A 45 0.22 -13.83 -5.03
C ALA A 45 -0.47 -12.47 -4.83
N GLU A 46 -1.58 -12.44 -4.10
CA GLU A 46 -2.29 -11.21 -3.75
C GLU A 46 -1.43 -10.29 -2.86
N THR A 47 -0.74 -10.86 -1.87
CA THR A 47 0.19 -10.10 -1.00
C THR A 47 1.30 -9.47 -1.84
N ALA A 48 1.88 -10.21 -2.79
CA ALA A 48 2.89 -9.68 -3.68
C ALA A 48 2.35 -8.52 -4.55
N ALA A 49 1.11 -8.61 -5.03
CA ALA A 49 0.46 -7.53 -5.76
C ALA A 49 0.27 -6.28 -4.88
N VAL A 50 -0.23 -6.45 -3.65
CA VAL A 50 -0.40 -5.34 -2.69
C VAL A 50 0.94 -4.70 -2.33
N MET A 51 2.01 -5.48 -2.15
CA MET A 51 3.36 -4.95 -1.93
C MET A 51 3.86 -4.14 -3.12
N ALA A 52 3.58 -4.58 -4.35
CA ALA A 52 3.93 -3.84 -5.55
C ALA A 52 3.16 -2.51 -5.64
N ASP A 53 1.87 -2.51 -5.30
CA ASP A 53 1.04 -1.31 -5.25
C ASP A 53 1.51 -0.34 -4.16
N ALA A 54 1.91 -0.84 -2.99
CA ALA A 54 2.47 -0.02 -1.92
C ALA A 54 3.79 0.65 -2.35
N GLU A 55 4.68 -0.08 -3.03
CA GLU A 55 5.91 0.51 -3.57
C GLU A 55 5.62 1.52 -4.68
N LYS A 56 4.63 1.28 -5.52
CA LYS A 56 4.19 2.25 -6.52
C LYS A 56 3.65 3.53 -5.85
N ALA A 57 2.78 3.40 -4.86
CA ALA A 57 2.22 4.55 -4.15
C ALA A 57 3.30 5.40 -3.44
N LYS A 58 4.33 4.76 -2.85
CA LYS A 58 5.49 5.46 -2.30
C LYS A 58 6.28 6.22 -3.36
N ARG A 59 6.48 5.65 -4.54
CA ARG A 59 7.18 6.32 -5.66
C ARG A 59 6.39 7.53 -6.14
N ASP A 60 5.08 7.39 -6.33
CA ASP A 60 4.20 8.49 -6.76
C ASP A 60 4.21 9.64 -5.74
N LEU A 61 4.20 9.31 -4.44
CA LEU A 61 4.32 10.29 -3.35
C LEU A 61 5.68 11.01 -3.39
N ALA A 62 6.78 10.27 -3.56
CA ALA A 62 8.12 10.84 -3.64
C ALA A 62 8.30 11.75 -4.87
N GLU A 63 7.72 11.38 -6.01
CA GLU A 63 7.72 12.23 -7.20
C GLU A 63 6.93 13.53 -6.95
N CYS A 64 5.76 13.45 -6.31
CA CYS A 64 4.97 14.63 -5.95
C CYS A 64 5.75 15.57 -5.02
N ASP A 65 6.43 15.02 -4.00
CA ASP A 65 7.28 15.78 -3.08
C ASP A 65 8.44 16.49 -3.83
N ALA A 66 9.06 15.81 -4.80
CA ALA A 66 10.08 16.41 -5.65
C ALA A 66 9.53 17.56 -6.52
N GLN A 67 8.31 17.42 -7.06
CA GLN A 67 7.65 18.47 -7.83
C GLN A 67 7.32 19.69 -6.95
N ILE A 68 6.84 19.48 -5.71
CA ILE A 68 6.59 20.53 -4.73
C ILE A 68 7.88 21.32 -4.45
N ALA A 69 8.98 20.62 -4.19
CA ALA A 69 10.29 21.24 -3.96
C ALA A 69 10.77 22.04 -5.18
N LYS A 70 10.54 21.52 -6.39
CA LYS A 70 10.87 22.21 -7.64
C LYS A 70 10.07 23.50 -7.83
N MET A 71 8.77 23.48 -7.53
CA MET A 71 7.93 24.69 -7.60
C MET A 71 8.38 25.75 -6.59
N GLN A 72 8.78 25.33 -5.38
CA GLN A 72 9.37 26.24 -4.39
C GLN A 72 10.64 26.89 -4.93
N ALA A 73 11.59 26.11 -5.46
CA ALA A 73 12.84 26.62 -6.01
C ALA A 73 12.61 27.57 -7.21
N TYR A 74 11.59 27.32 -8.03
CA TYR A 74 11.21 28.20 -9.12
C TYR A 74 10.59 29.51 -8.63
N ALA A 75 9.76 29.46 -7.58
CA ALA A 75 9.22 30.67 -6.97
C ALA A 75 10.32 31.56 -6.40
N GLU A 76 11.30 30.98 -5.70
CA GLU A 76 12.46 31.69 -5.16
C GLU A 76 13.31 32.33 -6.26
N LYS A 77 13.60 31.59 -7.33
CA LYS A 77 14.35 32.13 -8.48
C LYS A 77 13.60 33.26 -9.19
N ALA A 78 12.29 33.13 -9.39
CA ALA A 78 11.47 34.17 -9.99
C ALA A 78 11.43 35.44 -9.13
N LEU A 79 11.34 35.29 -7.81
CA LEU A 79 11.36 36.41 -6.87
C LEU A 79 12.72 37.13 -6.87
N LEU A 80 13.82 36.39 -6.87
CA LEU A 80 15.17 36.96 -7.01
C LEU A 80 15.38 37.72 -8.32
N ALA A 81 14.70 37.30 -9.39
CA ALA A 81 14.69 37.98 -10.68
C ALA A 81 13.70 39.17 -10.74
N GLY A 82 13.00 39.49 -9.65
CA GLY A 82 12.00 40.57 -9.60
C GLY A 82 10.67 40.24 -10.28
N ASN A 83 10.45 38.98 -10.68
CA ASN A 83 9.23 38.55 -11.35
C ASN A 83 8.23 37.95 -10.35
N GLU A 84 7.52 38.84 -9.65
CA GLU A 84 6.55 38.44 -8.62
C GLU A 84 5.34 37.68 -9.17
N ALA A 85 4.97 37.90 -10.44
CA ALA A 85 3.83 37.23 -11.06
C ALA A 85 4.14 35.73 -11.24
N ASP A 86 5.32 35.41 -11.76
CA ASP A 86 5.78 34.03 -11.90
C ASP A 86 5.99 33.36 -10.54
N ALA A 87 6.55 34.08 -9.56
CA ALA A 87 6.70 33.57 -8.21
C ALA A 87 5.35 33.15 -7.59
N ARG A 88 4.32 34.00 -7.71
CA ARG A 88 2.96 33.69 -7.27
C ARG A 88 2.37 32.50 -8.01
N SER A 89 2.58 32.39 -9.32
CA SER A 89 2.12 31.26 -10.14
C SER A 89 2.73 29.93 -9.67
N PHE A 90 4.04 29.89 -9.43
CA PHE A 90 4.72 28.69 -8.91
C PHE A 90 4.24 28.31 -7.50
N LEU A 91 4.00 29.28 -6.62
CA LEU A 91 3.43 29.02 -5.30
C LEU A 91 1.99 28.49 -5.36
N SER A 92 1.18 28.99 -6.31
CA SER A 92 -0.16 28.46 -6.54
C SER A 92 -0.11 26.98 -6.96
N LYS A 93 0.74 26.65 -7.94
CA LYS A 93 0.97 25.26 -8.39
C LYS A 93 1.49 24.37 -7.26
N LYS A 94 2.41 24.87 -6.44
CA LYS A 94 2.90 24.16 -5.23
C LYS A 94 1.74 23.81 -4.30
N THR A 95 0.80 24.74 -4.09
CA THR A 95 -0.37 24.54 -3.23
C THR A 95 -1.31 23.48 -3.80
N GLU A 96 -1.52 23.45 -5.12
CA GLU A 96 -2.30 22.40 -5.79
C GLU A 96 -1.64 21.02 -5.65
N LEU A 97 -0.32 20.94 -5.88
CA LEU A 97 0.44 19.71 -5.68
C LEU A 97 0.39 19.24 -4.23
N ALA A 98 0.46 20.15 -3.25
CA ALA A 98 0.34 19.79 -1.83
C ALA A 98 -1.01 19.15 -1.47
N LYS A 99 -2.10 19.59 -2.11
CA LYS A 99 -3.42 18.94 -1.96
C LYS A 99 -3.42 17.55 -2.59
N SER A 100 -2.82 17.40 -3.78
CA SER A 100 -2.70 16.09 -4.44
C SER A 100 -1.84 15.12 -3.62
N ARG A 101 -0.75 15.61 -3.02
CA ARG A 101 0.13 14.88 -2.10
C ARG A 101 -0.62 14.31 -0.91
N GLU A 102 -1.58 15.05 -0.33
CA GLU A 102 -2.40 14.54 0.78
C GLU A 102 -3.21 13.30 0.37
N THR A 103 -3.77 13.31 -0.84
CA THR A 103 -4.49 12.14 -1.39
C THR A 103 -3.54 10.97 -1.63
N LEU A 104 -2.38 11.22 -2.25
CA LEU A 104 -1.36 10.19 -2.48
C LEU A 104 -0.84 9.58 -1.18
N GLN A 105 -0.66 10.40 -0.14
CA GLN A 105 -0.27 9.94 1.20
C GLN A 105 -1.30 8.97 1.78
N LYS A 106 -2.60 9.31 1.71
CA LYS A 106 -3.67 8.41 2.19
C LYS A 106 -3.65 7.07 1.44
N THR A 107 -3.41 7.08 0.14
CA THR A 107 -3.29 5.85 -0.66
C THR A 107 -2.05 5.04 -0.29
N ALA A 108 -0.89 5.70 -0.08
CA ALA A 108 0.34 5.04 0.35
C ALA A 108 0.19 4.41 1.75
N ASP A 109 -0.47 5.09 2.68
CA ASP A 109 -0.71 4.59 4.03
C ASP A 109 -1.66 3.38 3.99
N ALA A 110 -2.76 3.48 3.25
CA ALA A 110 -3.73 2.38 3.12
C ALA A 110 -3.13 1.14 2.45
N THR A 111 -2.25 1.29 1.46
CA THR A 111 -1.59 0.17 0.81
C THR A 111 -0.48 -0.43 1.69
N ALA A 112 0.23 0.40 2.46
CA ALA A 112 1.24 -0.06 3.41
C ALA A 112 0.64 -0.83 4.61
N GLU A 113 -0.55 -0.49 5.07
CA GLU A 113 -1.25 -1.26 6.12
C GLU A 113 -1.67 -2.66 5.67
N ASN A 114 -1.95 -2.81 4.37
CA ASN A 114 -2.40 -4.05 3.76
C ASN A 114 -1.25 -4.91 3.21
N ALA A 115 -0.05 -4.37 3.06
CA ALA A 115 1.16 -5.13 2.75
C ALA A 115 1.63 -5.97 3.96
#